data_AF-A0A9Q0C196-F1
#
_entry.id   AF-A0A9Q0C196-F1
#
_cell.length_a   1.000
_cell.length_b   1.000
_cell.length_c   1.000
_cell.angle_alpha   90.00
_cell.angle_beta   90.00
_cell.angle_gamma   90.00
#
_symmetry.space_group_name_H-M   'P 1'
#
loop_
_entity.id
_entity.type
_entity.pdbx_description
1 polymer ?
#
loop_
_entity_poly.entity_id
_entity_poly.type
_entity_poly.pdbx_seq_one_letter_code
_entity_poly.pdbx_strand_id
1 'polypeptide(L)'
;MGSQVSVEGDIYSYDILLFEMFTGLSLTDERFRHGFNLGKHVQVTFPEKIMDITDTKLLSVNDEGEMLYAMENVEDSLVSVIRCGLMCSKESSKERIAMK
;
A
#
# COMPACT_ATOMS: atom_id res chain seq x y z
N MET A 1 -1.71 24.51 -7.58
CA MET A 1 -0.40 24.41 -8.27
C MET A 1 -0.11 22.94 -8.43
N GLY A 2 -0.20 22.41 -9.64
CA GLY A 2 0.21 21.03 -9.93
C GLY A 2 1.73 20.98 -10.06
N SER A 3 2.36 19.97 -9.47
CA SER A 3 3.78 19.69 -9.69
C SER A 3 4.05 19.38 -11.16
N GLN A 4 5.29 19.62 -11.60
CA GLN A 4 5.73 19.23 -12.94
C GLN A 4 5.59 17.72 -13.13
N VAL A 5 5.01 17.30 -14.27
CA VAL A 5 4.88 15.89 -14.64
C VAL A 5 6.29 15.29 -14.76
N SER A 6 6.52 14.17 -14.09
CA SER A 6 7.81 13.47 -14.02
C SER A 6 7.60 12.00 -13.77
N VAL A 7 8.51 11.16 -14.25
CA VAL A 7 8.47 9.70 -14.03
C VAL A 7 8.47 9.39 -12.54
N GLU A 8 9.24 10.14 -11.76
CA GLU A 8 9.32 9.99 -10.31
C GLU A 8 8.00 10.35 -9.62
N GLY A 9 7.27 11.32 -10.16
CA GLY A 9 5.92 11.68 -9.72
C GLY A 9 4.88 10.61 -10.06
N ASP A 10 4.99 10.01 -11.25
CA ASP A 10 4.12 8.91 -11.70
C ASP A 10 4.35 7.65 -10.83
N ILE A 11 5.62 7.30 -10.52
CA ILE A 11 5.98 6.20 -9.62
C ILE A 11 5.35 6.41 -8.24
N TYR A 12 5.54 7.58 -7.63
CA TYR A 12 4.97 7.88 -6.33
C TYR A 12 3.44 7.78 -6.31
N SER A 13 2.79 8.29 -7.36
CA SER A 13 1.32 8.23 -7.48
C SER A 13 0.83 6.79 -7.67
N TYR A 14 1.57 5.99 -8.45
CA TYR A 14 1.28 4.58 -8.67
C TYR A 14 1.36 3.76 -7.38
N ASP A 15 2.39 3.95 -6.56
CA ASP A 15 2.53 3.23 -5.28
C ASP A 15 1.43 3.57 -4.30
N ILE A 16 1.03 4.84 -4.29
CA ILE A 16 -0.06 5.33 -3.47
C ILE A 16 -1.37 4.65 -3.88
N LEU A 17 -1.67 4.57 -5.19
CA LEU A 17 -2.81 3.81 -5.71
C LEU A 17 -2.72 2.33 -5.33
N LEU A 18 -1.52 1.77 -5.35
CA LEU A 18 -1.26 0.40 -4.93
C LEU A 18 -1.67 0.18 -3.47
N PHE A 19 -1.24 1.07 -2.58
CA PHE A 19 -1.63 1.01 -1.18
C PHE A 19 -3.14 1.18 -1.00
N GLU A 20 -3.80 2.06 -1.77
CA GLU A 20 -5.27 2.18 -1.73
C GLU A 20 -5.95 0.87 -2.15
N MET A 21 -5.46 0.22 -3.22
CA MET A 21 -6.01 -1.07 -3.68
C MET A 21 -5.81 -2.18 -2.66
N PHE A 22 -4.64 -2.27 -2.04
CA PHE A 22 -4.34 -3.33 -1.08
C PHE A 22 -5.00 -3.15 0.27
N THR A 23 -5.26 -1.92 0.69
CA THR A 23 -5.87 -1.63 1.99
C THR A 23 -7.36 -1.32 1.93
N GLY A 24 -7.88 -0.99 0.75
CA GLY A 24 -9.24 -0.48 0.56
C GLY A 24 -9.46 0.91 1.16
N LEU A 25 -8.40 1.58 1.64
CA LEU A 25 -8.46 2.89 2.26
C LEU A 25 -8.25 3.98 1.20
N SER A 26 -9.10 5.01 1.20
CA SER A 26 -8.90 6.16 0.31
C SER A 26 -7.89 7.14 0.92
N LEU A 27 -7.08 7.78 0.08
CA LEU A 27 -6.21 8.90 0.46
C LEU A 27 -6.95 10.11 1.03
N THR A 28 -8.26 10.20 0.75
CA THR A 28 -9.14 11.24 1.28
C THR A 28 -9.86 10.82 2.56
N ASP A 29 -9.58 9.62 3.09
CA ASP A 29 -10.14 9.18 4.36
C ASP A 29 -9.74 10.16 5.48
N GLU A 30 -10.72 10.53 6.30
CA GLU A 30 -10.59 11.44 7.44
C GLU A 30 -9.44 11.06 8.38
N ARG A 31 -9.12 9.76 8.45
CA ARG A 31 -8.01 9.19 9.24
C ARG A 31 -6.63 9.71 8.82
N PHE A 32 -6.47 10.18 7.58
CA PHE A 32 -5.22 10.69 7.04
C PHE A 32 -5.11 12.22 7.06
N ARG A 33 -5.89 12.89 7.92
CA ARG A 33 -5.74 14.33 8.15
C ARG A 33 -4.52 14.62 9.03
N HIS A 34 -4.08 15.89 9.06
CA HIS A 34 -3.01 16.38 9.95
C HIS A 34 -1.60 15.78 9.72
N GLY A 35 -1.24 15.44 8.48
CA GLY A 35 0.11 14.99 8.13
C GLY A 35 0.37 13.50 8.34
N PHE A 36 -0.66 12.75 8.77
CA PHE A 36 -0.76 11.31 8.51
C PHE A 36 -1.03 11.09 7.03
N ASN A 37 -0.45 10.06 6.45
CA ASN A 37 -0.76 9.66 5.08
C ASN A 37 -0.74 8.13 4.99
N LEU A 38 -1.37 7.59 3.95
CA LEU A 38 -1.51 6.16 3.74
C LEU A 38 -0.14 5.44 3.73
N GLY A 39 0.88 6.04 3.12
CA GLY A 39 2.24 5.50 3.11
C GLY A 39 2.84 5.31 4.52
N LYS A 40 2.66 6.29 5.42
CA LYS A 40 3.08 6.16 6.83
C LYS A 40 2.29 5.08 7.56
N HIS A 41 0.99 4.95 7.29
CA HIS A 41 0.15 3.93 7.90
C HIS A 41 0.58 2.51 7.49
N VAL A 42 0.87 2.31 6.20
CA VAL A 42 1.45 1.07 5.68
C VAL A 42 2.84 0.82 6.27
N GLN A 43 3.67 1.86 6.41
CA GLN A 43 5.02 1.71 6.97
C GLN A 43 5.02 1.23 8.43
N VAL A 44 4.06 1.66 9.27
CA VAL A 44 4.02 1.26 10.70
C VAL A 44 3.39 -0.11 10.94
N THR A 45 2.68 -0.66 9.95
CA THR A 45 2.04 -1.99 10.02
C THR A 45 2.87 -3.06 9.32
N PHE A 46 3.78 -2.67 8.45
CA PHE A 46 4.67 -3.57 7.73
C PHE A 46 5.87 -4.05 8.57
N PRO A 47 6.30 -5.33 8.45
CA PRO A 47 5.63 -6.42 7.74
C PRO A 47 4.60 -7.19 8.58
N GLU A 48 4.72 -7.19 9.91
CA GLU A 48 4.06 -8.18 10.79
C GLU A 48 2.53 -8.02 10.88
N LYS A 49 2.01 -6.83 10.60
CA LYS A 49 0.58 -6.51 10.70
C LYS A 49 -0.02 -6.12 9.36
N ILE A 50 0.62 -6.49 8.25
CA ILE A 50 0.13 -6.10 6.92
C ILE A 50 -1.24 -6.72 6.61
N MET A 51 -1.50 -7.91 7.12
CA MET A 51 -2.78 -8.59 6.96
C MET A 51 -3.93 -7.88 7.70
N ASP A 52 -3.64 -7.17 8.80
CA ASP A 52 -4.65 -6.42 9.59
C ASP A 52 -5.23 -5.23 8.81
N ILE A 53 -4.47 -4.69 7.86
CA ILE A 53 -4.87 -3.54 7.05
C ILE A 53 -5.18 -3.91 5.60
N THR A 54 -5.09 -5.19 5.24
CA THR A 54 -5.39 -5.64 3.88
C THR A 54 -6.90 -5.67 3.66
N ASP A 55 -7.37 -5.20 2.50
CA ASP A 55 -8.78 -5.22 2.13
C ASP A 55 -9.28 -6.67 2.15
N THR A 56 -10.31 -6.92 2.96
CA THR A 56 -10.94 -8.24 3.08
C THR A 56 -11.50 -8.74 1.75
N LYS A 57 -11.77 -7.86 0.78
CA LYS A 57 -12.18 -8.26 -0.59
C LYS A 57 -11.06 -8.93 -1.39
N LEU A 58 -9.80 -8.68 -1.03
CA LEU A 58 -8.65 -9.37 -1.61
C LEU A 58 -8.39 -10.72 -0.96
N LEU A 59 -9.09 -11.01 0.13
CA LEU A 59 -8.91 -12.19 0.94
C LEU A 59 -10.09 -13.13 0.69
N SER A 60 -9.81 -14.42 0.53
CA SER A 60 -10.86 -15.41 0.37
C SER A 60 -11.57 -15.58 1.71
N VAL A 61 -12.89 -15.68 1.67
CA VAL A 61 -13.72 -15.87 2.86
C VAL A 61 -14.52 -17.15 2.64
N ASN A 62 -14.62 -18.01 3.66
CA ASN A 62 -15.48 -19.18 3.59
C ASN A 62 -16.96 -18.79 3.72
N ASP A 63 -17.87 -19.76 3.53
CA ASP A 63 -19.32 -19.54 3.66
C ASP A 63 -19.77 -19.08 5.06
N GLU A 64 -18.89 -19.24 6.06
CA GLU A 64 -19.11 -18.86 7.47
C GLU A 64 -18.58 -17.45 7.78
N GLY A 65 -17.99 -16.75 6.80
CA GLY A 65 -17.44 -15.41 6.96
C GLY A 65 -16.05 -15.38 7.60
N GLU A 66 -15.40 -16.53 7.75
CA GLU A 66 -14.02 -16.62 8.24
C GLU A 66 -13.03 -16.46 7.09
N MET A 67 -11.93 -15.77 7.37
CA MET A 67 -10.86 -15.53 6.41
C MET A 67 -10.19 -16.85 6.06
N LEU A 68 -10.45 -17.33 4.85
CA LEU A 68 -9.76 -18.45 4.27
C LEU A 68 -8.45 -17.90 3.71
N TYR A 69 -7.32 -18.19 4.37
CA TYR A 69 -5.99 -18.00 3.79
C TYR A 69 -5.81 -19.03 2.65
N ALA A 70 -6.62 -18.91 1.60
CA ALA A 70 -6.78 -19.93 0.55
C ALA A 70 -5.62 -19.93 -0.46
N MET A 71 -4.73 -18.96 -0.37
CA MET A 71 -3.52 -18.91 -1.18
C MET A 71 -2.34 -18.97 -0.23
N GLU A 72 -1.76 -20.17 -0.10
CA GLU A 72 -0.36 -20.29 0.30
C GLU A 72 0.41 -19.24 -0.51
N ASN A 73 1.12 -18.33 0.16
CA ASN A 73 1.92 -17.21 -0.40
C ASN A 73 1.22 -15.85 -0.66
N VAL A 74 -0.06 -15.62 -0.30
CA VAL A 74 -0.64 -14.25 -0.42
C VAL A 74 0.04 -13.27 0.54
N GLU A 75 0.28 -13.65 1.78
CA GLU A 75 0.98 -12.79 2.74
C GLU A 75 2.39 -12.45 2.25
N ASP A 76 3.16 -13.45 1.78
CA ASP A 76 4.50 -13.22 1.23
C ASP A 76 4.49 -12.34 -0.03
N SER A 77 3.47 -12.50 -0.87
CA SER A 77 3.27 -11.66 -2.06
C SER A 77 2.93 -10.22 -1.67
N LEU A 78 2.04 -10.03 -0.70
CA LEU A 78 1.69 -8.73 -0.13
C LEU A 78 2.91 -8.06 0.49
N VAL A 79 3.66 -8.79 1.31
CA VAL A 79 4.90 -8.29 1.92
C VAL A 79 5.89 -7.85 0.84
N SER A 80 6.04 -8.62 -0.23
CA SER A 80 6.95 -8.29 -1.33
C SER A 80 6.50 -7.03 -2.10
N VAL A 81 5.23 -6.95 -2.45
CA VAL A 81 4.64 -5.82 -3.17
C VAL A 81 4.68 -4.55 -2.34
N ILE A 82 4.29 -4.61 -1.07
CA ILE A 82 4.30 -3.46 -0.16
C ILE A 82 5.72 -2.98 0.11
N ARG A 83 6.69 -3.89 0.26
CA ARG A 83 8.11 -3.51 0.38
C ARG A 83 8.58 -2.72 -0.84
N CYS A 84 8.21 -3.15 -2.04
CA CYS A 84 8.53 -2.43 -3.28
C CYS A 84 7.88 -1.03 -3.26
N GLY A 85 6.58 -0.96 -2.98
CA GLY A 85 5.84 0.30 -2.89
C GLY A 85 6.46 1.27 -1.87
N LEU A 86 6.91 0.81 -0.69
CA LEU A 86 7.54 1.66 0.32
C LEU A 86 8.91 2.20 -0.10
N MET A 87 9.62 1.50 -0.98
CA MET A 87 10.89 1.95 -1.56
C MET A 87 10.65 2.95 -2.71
N CYS A 88 9.57 2.80 -3.46
CA CYS A 88 9.20 3.68 -4.57
C CYS A 88 8.47 4.96 -4.12
N SER A 89 7.80 4.94 -2.95
CA SER A 89 6.98 6.04 -2.41
C SER A 89 7.68 6.93 -1.37
N LYS A 90 9.01 6.95 -1.32
CA LYS A 90 9.76 7.86 -0.42
C LYS A 90 9.45 9.32 -0.73
N GLU A 91 9.33 10.17 0.30
CA GLU A 91 9.06 11.60 0.11
C GLU A 91 10.15 12.27 -0.73
N SER A 92 11.41 11.90 -0.50
CA SER A 92 12.55 12.32 -1.32
C SER A 92 12.63 11.51 -2.62
N SER A 93 12.56 12.18 -3.77
CA SER A 93 12.70 11.53 -5.08
C SER A 93 14.06 10.84 -5.26
N LYS A 94 15.12 11.33 -4.60
CA LYS A 94 16.47 10.75 -4.67
C LYS A 94 16.60 9.41 -3.95
N GLU A 95 15.67 9.10 -3.06
CA GLU A 95 15.65 7.86 -2.27
C GLU A 95 14.72 6.80 -2.88
N ARG A 96 14.00 7.15 -3.96
CA ARG A 96 13.11 6.23 -4.66
C ARG A 96 13.93 5.29 -5.54
N ILE A 97 13.59 4.00 -5.52
CA ILE A 97 14.12 3.07 -6.52
C ILE A 97 13.47 3.38 -7.88
N ALA A 98 14.25 3.29 -8.95
CA ALA A 98 13.72 3.47 -10.30
C ALA A 98 12.91 2.24 -10.71
N MET A 99 11.69 2.46 -11.20
CA MET A 99 10.97 1.44 -11.96
C MET A 99 11.65 1.25 -13.32
N LYS A 100 11.88 0.00 -13.72
CA LYS A 100 12.48 -0.37 -15.00
C LYS A 100 11.43 -0.80 -15.99
#